data_AF-A0A1I6NVW6-F1
#
_entry.id   AF-A0A1I6NVW6-F1
#
_cell.length_a   1.000
_cell.length_b   1.000
_cell.length_c   1.000
_cell.angle_alpha   90.00
_cell.angle_beta   90.00
_cell.angle_gamma   90.00
#
_symmetry.space_group_name_H-M   'P 1'
#
loop_
_entity.id
_entity.type
_entity.pdbx_description
1 polymer ?
#
loop_
_entity_poly.entity_id
_entity_poly.type
_entity_poly.pdbx_seq_one_letter_code
_entity_poly.pdbx_strand_id
1 'polypeptide(L)'
;MKLHAIALTAATAGFLATAGACVWLLTTYMAGYGPGMLFLEADILLKLSMMICLLLWLPIAGLGVVSLLAPGRAISGLLVAAGVGSALLGLTPGAYGLVRIQMALNAVGPVRFAVTAPAYAEAALAAAVGLAGAMAAFAFGAAAARRR
;
A
#
# COMPACT_ATOMS: atom_id res chain seq x y z
N MET A 1 -5.26 -21.30 8.97
CA MET A 1 -4.38 -21.36 7.78
C MET A 1 -5.01 -20.75 6.52
N LYS A 2 -6.21 -21.18 6.09
CA LYS A 2 -6.82 -20.72 4.82
C LYS A 2 -6.96 -19.19 4.70
N LEU A 3 -7.42 -18.50 5.74
CA LEU A 3 -7.63 -17.05 5.72
C LEU A 3 -6.34 -16.23 5.52
N HIS A 4 -5.23 -16.59 6.19
CA HIS A 4 -3.96 -15.89 6.00
C HIS A 4 -3.38 -16.08 4.60
N ALA A 5 -3.55 -17.28 4.03
CA ALA A 5 -3.11 -17.56 2.66
C ALA A 5 -3.92 -16.73 1.65
N ILE A 6 -5.25 -16.69 1.81
CA ILE A 6 -6.13 -15.88 0.93
C ILE A 6 -5.80 -14.39 1.06
N ALA A 7 -5.71 -13.87 2.29
CA ALA A 7 -5.36 -12.47 2.56
C ALA A 7 -3.99 -12.11 1.99
N LEU A 8 -3.00 -13.00 2.12
CA LEU A 8 -1.68 -12.82 1.51
C LEU A 8 -1.78 -12.76 -0.01
N THR A 9 -2.46 -13.71 -0.65
CA THR A 9 -2.62 -13.70 -2.12
C THR A 9 -3.33 -12.46 -2.63
N ALA A 10 -4.36 -11.99 -1.92
CA ALA A 10 -5.08 -10.77 -2.26
C ALA A 10 -4.19 -9.53 -2.09
N ALA A 11 -3.45 -9.43 -0.98
CA ALA A 11 -2.53 -8.32 -0.73
C ALA A 11 -1.39 -8.29 -1.76
N THR A 12 -0.82 -9.45 -2.11
CA THR A 12 0.23 -9.56 -3.12
C THR A 12 -0.29 -9.19 -4.51
N ALA A 13 -1.46 -9.71 -4.92
CA ALA A 13 -2.06 -9.37 -6.20
C ALA A 13 -2.37 -7.87 -6.29
N GLY A 14 -2.97 -7.30 -5.23
CA GLY A 14 -3.23 -5.87 -5.15
C GLY A 14 -1.96 -5.04 -5.21
N PHE A 15 -0.91 -5.41 -4.46
CA PHE A 15 0.38 -4.74 -4.47
C PHE A 15 1.01 -4.75 -5.86
N LEU A 16 1.01 -5.91 -6.54
CA LEU A 16 1.56 -6.01 -7.89
C LEU A 16 0.78 -5.16 -8.89
N ALA A 17 -0.55 -5.12 -8.78
CA ALA A 17 -1.39 -4.29 -9.64
C ALA A 17 -1.12 -2.79 -9.43
N THR A 18 -1.06 -2.33 -8.17
CA THR A 18 -0.87 -0.90 -7.87
C THR A 18 0.57 -0.45 -8.09
N ALA A 19 1.57 -1.25 -7.71
CA ALA A 19 2.97 -0.99 -8.00
C ALA A 19 3.23 -1.02 -9.51
N GLY A 20 2.66 -2.00 -10.23
CA GLY A 20 2.73 -2.10 -11.68
C GLY A 20 2.12 -0.88 -12.38
N ALA A 21 0.94 -0.44 -11.94
CA ALA A 21 0.31 0.78 -12.44
C ALA A 21 1.18 2.02 -12.19
N CYS A 22 1.76 2.15 -10.98
CA CYS A 22 2.66 3.24 -10.64
C CYS A 22 3.92 3.26 -11.53
N VAL A 23 4.59 2.11 -11.69
CA VAL A 23 5.77 1.98 -12.55
C VAL A 23 5.44 2.27 -14.01
N TRP A 24 4.31 1.77 -14.51
CA TRP A 24 3.85 2.06 -15.86
C TRP A 24 3.62 3.56 -16.08
N LEU A 25 3.00 4.26 -15.12
CA LEU A 25 2.79 5.70 -15.19
C LEU A 25 4.11 6.48 -15.17
N LEU A 26 5.03 6.11 -14.28
CA LEU A 26 6.34 6.76 -14.17
C LEU A 26 7.14 6.60 -15.47
N THR A 27 7.22 5.38 -16.00
CA THR A 27 8.00 5.07 -17.20
C THR A 27 7.40 5.66 -18.48
N THR A 28 6.08 5.80 -18.56
CA THR A 28 5.40 6.27 -19.78
C THR A 28 5.22 7.79 -19.81
N TYR A 29 4.94 8.42 -18.66
CA TYR A 29 4.50 9.82 -18.60
C TYR A 29 5.42 10.73 -17.76
N MET A 30 6.33 10.18 -16.95
CA MET A 30 7.14 10.95 -16.01
C MET A 30 8.62 10.56 -16.09
N ALA A 31 9.24 10.76 -17.26
CA ALA A 31 10.64 10.42 -17.48
C ALA A 31 11.55 11.13 -16.46
N GLY A 32 12.41 10.36 -15.78
CA GLY A 32 13.33 10.87 -14.76
C GLY A 32 12.75 10.98 -13.35
N TYR A 33 11.43 10.77 -13.17
CA TYR A 33 10.82 10.72 -11.84
C TYR A 33 10.93 9.33 -11.22
N GLY A 34 11.56 9.28 -10.05
CA GLY A 34 11.55 8.09 -9.20
C GLY A 34 10.37 8.09 -8.22
N PRO A 35 10.05 6.93 -7.61
CA PRO A 35 8.99 6.84 -6.59
C PRO A 35 9.27 7.70 -5.35
N GLY A 36 10.55 7.96 -5.04
CA GLY A 36 10.93 8.88 -3.96
C GLY A 36 10.59 10.34 -4.27
N MET A 37 10.79 10.78 -5.51
CA MET A 37 10.39 12.12 -5.96
C MET A 37 8.86 12.25 -5.97
N LEU A 38 8.17 11.22 -6.45
CA LEU A 38 6.71 11.16 -6.42
C LEU A 38 6.17 11.26 -4.98
N PHE A 39 6.80 10.57 -4.02
CA PHE A 39 6.45 10.70 -2.61
C PHE A 39 6.65 12.11 -2.07
N LEU A 40 7.73 12.80 -2.47
CA LEU A 40 8.02 14.18 -2.03
C LEU A 40 7.03 15.19 -2.60
N GLU A 41 6.55 14.99 -3.83
CA GLU A 41 5.57 15.86 -4.48
C GLU A 41 4.13 15.50 -4.13
N ALA A 42 3.90 14.30 -3.59
CA ALA A 42 2.56 13.81 -3.30
C ALA A 42 1.75 14.76 -2.43
N ASP A 43 0.44 14.79 -2.68
CA ASP A 43 -0.52 15.50 -1.85
C ASP A 43 -0.32 15.18 -0.36
N ILE A 44 -0.53 16.19 0.49
CA ILE A 44 -0.27 16.11 1.93
C ILE A 44 -0.97 14.92 2.59
N LEU A 45 -2.19 14.59 2.17
CA LEU A 45 -2.97 13.48 2.76
C LEU A 45 -2.40 12.13 2.33
N LEU A 46 -2.06 11.96 1.05
CA LEU A 46 -1.46 10.74 0.53
C LEU A 46 -0.08 10.53 1.14
N LYS A 47 0.74 11.59 1.20
CA LYS A 47 2.05 11.58 1.85
C LYS A 47 1.96 11.18 3.31
N LEU A 48 1.06 11.79 4.09
CA LEU A 48 0.85 11.44 5.49
C LEU A 48 0.46 9.97 5.65
N SER A 49 -0.45 9.47 4.80
CA SER A 49 -0.86 8.06 4.84
C SER A 49 0.29 7.09 4.53
N MET A 50 1.11 7.42 3.54
CA MET A 50 2.30 6.64 3.19
C MET A 50 3.32 6.66 4.33
N MET A 51 3.52 7.81 4.99
CA MET A 51 4.41 7.90 6.17
C MET A 51 3.91 7.02 7.32
N ILE A 52 2.61 7.03 7.62
CA ILE A 52 2.04 6.17 8.66
C ILE A 52 2.24 4.69 8.29
N CYS A 53 2.00 4.33 7.02
CA CYS A 53 2.26 2.97 6.54
C CYS A 53 3.74 2.57 6.68
N LEU A 54 4.68 3.47 6.36
CA LEU A 54 6.11 3.23 6.54
C LEU A 54 6.49 3.10 8.02
N LEU A 55 5.90 3.89 8.91
CA LEU A 55 6.12 3.76 10.36
C LEU A 55 5.57 2.43 10.90
N LEU A 56 4.48 1.91 10.32
CA LEU A 56 3.92 0.60 10.66
C LEU A 56 4.84 -0.57 10.29
N TRP A 57 5.84 -0.38 9.43
CA TRP A 57 6.81 -1.45 9.13
C TRP A 57 7.60 -1.88 10.35
N LEU A 58 7.95 -0.96 11.25
CA LEU A 58 8.70 -1.27 12.47
C LEU A 58 7.95 -2.26 13.38
N PRO A 59 6.69 -1.99 13.80
CA PRO A 59 5.94 -2.94 14.61
C PRO A 59 5.59 -4.21 13.83
N ILE A 60 5.33 -4.15 12.52
CA ILE A 60 5.07 -5.37 11.71
C ILE A 60 6.29 -6.29 11.68
N ALA A 61 7.49 -5.74 11.45
CA ALA A 61 8.73 -6.51 11.45
C ALA A 61 9.05 -7.06 12.85
N GLY A 62 8.93 -6.23 13.89
CA GLY A 62 9.15 -6.64 15.28
C GLY A 62 8.21 -7.77 15.71
N LEU A 63 6.90 -7.58 15.52
CA LEU A 63 5.90 -8.63 15.80
C LEU A 63 6.10 -9.86 14.92
N GLY A 64 6.52 -9.68 13.67
CA GLY A 64 6.84 -10.74 12.74
C GLY A 64 7.95 -11.65 13.26
N VAL A 65 9.08 -11.07 13.67
CA VAL A 65 10.20 -11.80 14.26
C VAL A 65 9.78 -12.51 15.56
N VAL A 66 9.07 -11.81 16.45
CA VAL A 66 8.59 -12.41 17.71
C VAL A 66 7.64 -13.57 17.43
N SER A 67 6.75 -13.46 16.44
CA SER A 67 5.82 -14.52 16.06
C SER A 67 6.51 -15.80 15.56
N LEU A 68 7.69 -15.67 14.96
CA LEU A 68 8.49 -16.79 14.47
C LEU A 68 9.24 -17.51 15.60
N LEU A 69 9.62 -16.77 16.66
CA LEU A 69 10.33 -17.29 17.83
C LEU A 69 9.37 -17.88 18.88
N ALA A 70 8.25 -17.20 19.13
CA ALA A 70 7.26 -17.55 20.13
C ALA A 70 5.85 -17.47 19.52
N PRO A 71 5.35 -18.53 18.88
CA PRO A 71 4.05 -18.49 18.21
C PRO A 71 2.93 -18.31 19.25
N GLY A 72 2.33 -17.12 19.32
CA GLY A 72 1.18 -16.76 20.19
C GLY A 72 -0.08 -16.36 19.42
N ARG A 73 -1.28 -16.72 19.91
CA ARG A 73 -2.57 -16.32 19.27
C ARG A 73 -2.74 -14.80 19.31
N ALA A 74 -2.31 -14.15 20.39
CA ALA A 74 -2.34 -12.70 20.54
C ALA A 74 -1.46 -11.98 19.48
N ILE A 75 -0.23 -12.45 19.28
CA ILE A 75 0.70 -11.88 18.29
C ILE A 75 0.15 -12.05 16.86
N SER A 76 -0.43 -13.22 16.56
CA SER A 76 -1.09 -13.45 15.27
C SER A 76 -2.26 -12.49 15.05
N GLY A 77 -3.05 -12.19 16.08
CA GLY A 77 -4.14 -11.22 16.01
C GLY A 77 -3.64 -9.79 15.73
N LEU A 78 -2.56 -9.38 16.41
CA LEU A 78 -1.93 -8.08 16.19
C LEU A 78 -1.35 -7.94 14.77
N LEU A 79 -0.73 -8.99 14.23
CA LEU A 79 -0.25 -8.99 12.84
C LEU A 79 -1.40 -8.88 11.83
N VAL A 80 -2.53 -9.54 12.07
CA VAL A 80 -3.71 -9.37 11.21
C VAL A 80 -4.25 -7.94 11.28
N ALA A 81 -4.39 -7.39 12.50
CA ALA A 81 -4.87 -6.02 12.69
C ALA A 81 -3.94 -5.01 12.02
N ALA A 82 -2.62 -5.17 12.18
CA ALA A 82 -1.62 -4.34 11.52
C ALA A 82 -1.68 -4.47 9.99
N GLY A 83 -1.85 -5.69 9.47
CA GLY A 83 -1.96 -5.93 8.03
C GLY A 83 -3.22 -5.32 7.42
N VAL A 84 -4.38 -5.50 8.06
CA VAL A 84 -5.64 -4.89 7.64
C VAL A 84 -5.56 -3.37 7.76
N GLY A 85 -5.03 -2.85 8.87
CA GLY A 85 -4.84 -1.42 9.09
C GLY A 85 -3.95 -0.79 8.02
N SER A 86 -2.82 -1.42 7.69
CA SER A 86 -1.92 -0.97 6.62
C SER A 86 -2.60 -0.97 5.25
N ALA A 87 -3.36 -2.03 4.92
CA ALA A 87 -4.09 -2.10 3.66
C ALA A 87 -5.12 -0.96 3.56
N LEU A 88 -5.90 -0.73 4.62
CA LEU A 88 -6.90 0.35 4.67
C LEU A 88 -6.25 1.73 4.58
N LEU A 89 -5.13 1.94 5.27
CA LEU A 89 -4.37 3.18 5.23
C LEU A 89 -3.71 3.46 3.88
N GLY A 90 -3.45 2.46 3.04
CA GLY A 90 -3.02 2.69 1.66
C GLY A 90 -4.18 2.85 0.68
N LEU A 91 -5.18 1.97 0.76
CA LEU A 91 -6.29 1.91 -0.20
C LEU A 91 -7.26 3.08 -0.07
N THR A 92 -7.60 3.49 1.15
CA THR A 92 -8.57 4.58 1.39
C THR A 92 -8.09 5.92 0.83
N PRO A 93 -6.88 6.40 1.15
CA PRO A 93 -6.36 7.64 0.58
C PRO A 93 -6.05 7.51 -0.92
N GLY A 94 -5.63 6.33 -1.40
CA GLY A 94 -5.51 6.08 -2.84
C GLY A 94 -6.84 6.25 -3.57
N ALA A 95 -7.92 5.64 -3.06
CA ALA A 95 -9.27 5.78 -3.61
C ALA A 95 -9.78 7.23 -3.52
N TYR A 96 -9.51 7.91 -2.41
CA TYR A 96 -9.82 9.33 -2.26
C TYR A 96 -9.08 10.19 -3.31
N GLY A 97 -7.82 9.88 -3.60
CA GLY A 97 -7.05 10.52 -4.68
C GLY A 97 -7.74 10.38 -6.04
N LEU A 98 -8.23 9.18 -6.38
CA LEU A 98 -8.97 8.95 -7.62
C LEU A 98 -10.25 9.79 -7.70
N VAL A 99 -11.00 9.89 -6.60
CA VAL A 99 -12.20 10.73 -6.53
C VAL A 99 -11.85 12.20 -6.76
N ARG A 100 -10.77 12.69 -6.16
CA ARG A 100 -10.32 14.08 -6.33
C ARG A 100 -9.90 14.38 -7.76
N ILE A 101 -9.21 13.45 -8.43
CA ILE A 101 -8.86 13.59 -9.85
C ILE A 101 -10.14 13.75 -10.68
N GLN A 102 -11.15 12.91 -10.44
CA GLN A 102 -12.41 13.00 -11.19
C GLN A 102 -13.16 14.31 -10.92
N MET A 103 -13.18 14.79 -9.68
CA MET A 103 -13.77 16.09 -9.33
C MET A 103 -13.06 17.24 -10.06
N ALA A 104 -11.73 17.21 -10.13
CA ALA A 104 -10.95 18.22 -10.85
C ALA A 104 -11.21 18.18 -12.37
N LEU A 105 -11.26 16.97 -12.96
CA LEU A 105 -11.60 16.80 -14.38
C LEU A 105 -13.00 17.32 -14.71
N ASN A 106 -13.98 17.09 -13.82
CA ASN A 106 -15.34 17.59 -14.00
C ASN A 106 -15.41 19.13 -13.91
N ALA A 107 -14.53 19.76 -13.13
CA ALA A 107 -14.50 21.22 -12.95
C ALA A 107 -13.76 21.95 -14.07
N VAL A 108 -12.65 21.38 -14.57
CA VAL A 108 -11.76 22.02 -15.55
C VAL A 108 -12.08 21.58 -16.99
N GLY A 109 -12.75 20.46 -17.17
CA GLY A 109 -13.01 19.84 -18.47
C GLY A 109 -11.92 18.84 -18.88
N PRO A 110 -12.04 18.26 -20.09
CA PRO A 110 -11.13 17.21 -20.54
C PRO A 110 -9.72 17.75 -20.79
N VAL A 111 -8.74 17.14 -20.13
CA VAL A 111 -7.31 17.40 -20.34
C VAL A 111 -6.61 16.13 -20.82
N ARG A 112 -5.44 16.27 -21.44
CA ARG A 112 -4.62 15.12 -21.85
C ARG A 112 -4.23 14.31 -20.60
N PHE A 113 -4.27 12.99 -20.70
CA PHE A 113 -3.95 12.09 -19.58
C PHE A 113 -2.58 12.35 -18.95
N ALA A 114 -1.60 12.78 -19.74
CA ALA A 114 -0.26 13.14 -19.26
C ALA A 114 -0.28 14.22 -18.16
N VAL A 115 -1.30 15.08 -18.12
CA VAL A 115 -1.46 16.12 -17.10
C VAL A 115 -1.91 15.52 -15.77
N THR A 116 -2.77 14.49 -15.80
CA THR A 116 -3.30 13.82 -14.59
C THR A 116 -2.48 12.61 -14.15
N ALA A 117 -1.58 12.11 -15.02
CA ALA A 117 -0.77 10.92 -14.75
C ALA A 117 0.01 10.97 -13.42
N PRO A 118 0.59 12.11 -12.99
CA PRO A 118 1.24 12.21 -11.68
C PRO A 118 0.28 11.92 -10.51
N ALA A 119 -0.92 12.49 -10.54
CA ALA A 119 -1.91 12.28 -9.47
C ALA A 119 -2.39 10.83 -9.40
N TYR A 120 -2.55 10.16 -10.55
CA TYR A 120 -2.84 8.72 -10.59
C TYR A 120 -1.68 7.89 -10.04
N ALA A 121 -0.43 8.28 -10.32
CA ALA A 121 0.75 7.60 -9.82
C ALA A 121 0.87 7.74 -8.30
N GLU A 122 0.57 8.92 -7.74
CA GLU A 122 0.53 9.14 -6.29
C GLU A 122 -0.50 8.24 -5.60
N ALA A 123 -1.72 8.18 -6.14
CA ALA A 123 -2.79 7.32 -5.63
C ALA A 123 -2.39 5.84 -5.69
N ALA A 124 -1.77 5.41 -6.79
CA ALA A 124 -1.27 4.06 -6.96
C ALA A 124 -0.12 3.76 -5.98
N LEU A 125 0.79 4.71 -5.75
CA LEU A 125 1.88 4.58 -4.79
C LEU A 125 1.36 4.44 -3.36
N ALA A 126 0.35 5.24 -2.96
CA ALA A 126 -0.26 5.15 -1.63
C ALA A 126 -0.83 3.75 -1.38
N ALA A 127 -1.58 3.24 -2.36
CA ALA A 127 -2.14 1.89 -2.30
C ALA A 127 -1.04 0.82 -2.26
N ALA A 128 0.02 0.96 -3.07
CA ALA A 128 1.15 0.03 -3.09
C ALA A 128 1.88 -0.02 -1.74
N VAL A 129 2.18 1.13 -1.12
CA VAL A 129 2.86 1.20 0.17
C VAL A 129 2.04 0.52 1.28
N GLY A 130 0.73 0.80 1.34
CA GLY A 130 -0.13 0.18 2.34
C GLY A 130 -0.30 -1.33 2.14
N LEU A 131 -0.42 -1.79 0.90
CA LEU A 131 -0.53 -3.22 0.55
C LEU A 131 0.79 -3.97 0.76
N ALA A 132 1.94 -3.32 0.59
CA ALA A 132 3.24 -3.91 0.91
C ALA A 132 3.36 -4.22 2.41
N GLY A 133 2.93 -3.30 3.28
CA GLY A 133 2.86 -3.53 4.73
C GLY A 133 1.90 -4.67 5.08
N ALA A 134 0.73 -4.71 4.44
CA ALA A 134 -0.25 -5.78 4.61
C ALA A 134 0.30 -7.16 4.20
N MET A 135 0.96 -7.22 3.04
CA MET A 135 1.61 -8.42 2.53
C MET A 135 2.67 -8.93 3.52
N ALA A 136 3.53 -8.06 4.05
CA ALA A 136 4.53 -8.44 5.04
C ALA A 136 3.88 -9.02 6.31
N ALA A 137 2.88 -8.34 6.86
CA ALA A 137 2.19 -8.79 8.07
C ALA A 137 1.50 -10.15 7.89
N PHE A 138 0.83 -10.37 6.76
CA PHE A 138 0.21 -11.66 6.45
C PHE A 138 1.22 -12.76 6.14
N ALA A 139 2.36 -12.44 5.52
CA ALA A 139 3.44 -13.39 5.30
C ALA A 139 4.03 -13.91 6.62
N PHE A 140 4.31 -13.00 7.58
CA PHE A 140 4.74 -13.39 8.92
C PHE A 140 3.69 -14.23 9.65
N GLY A 141 2.42 -13.82 9.60
CA GLY A 141 1.32 -14.60 10.20
C GLY A 141 1.18 -16.00 9.59
N ALA A 142 1.33 -16.12 8.26
CA ALA A 142 1.28 -17.41 7.58
C ALA A 142 2.49 -18.29 7.94
N ALA A 143 3.69 -17.71 8.02
CA ALA A 143 4.91 -18.41 8.39
C ALA A 143 4.87 -18.92 9.84
N ALA A 144 4.44 -18.08 10.79
CA ALA A 144 4.27 -18.47 12.18
C ALA A 144 3.19 -19.57 12.35
N ALA A 145 2.12 -19.53 11.55
CA ALA A 145 1.08 -20.54 11.58
C ALA A 145 1.55 -21.91 11.05
N ARG A 146 2.57 -21.97 10.19
CA ARG A 146 3.17 -23.24 9.71
C ARG A 146 4.10 -23.90 10.72
N ARG A 147 4.59 -23.17 11.72
CA ARG A 147 5.47 -23.69 12.78
C ARG A 147 4.72 -24.27 13.99
N ARG A 148 3.39 -24.10 14.03
CA ARG A 148 2.50 -24.71 15.02
C ARG A 148 1.96 -26.03 14.50
#